data_AF-A0AAD7P9K0-F1
#
_entry.id   AF-A0AAD7P9K0-F1
#
_cell.length_a   1.000
_cell.length_b   1.000
_cell.length_c   1.000
_cell.angle_alpha   90.00
_cell.angle_beta   90.00
_cell.angle_gamma   90.00
#
_symmetry.space_group_name_H-M   'P 1'
#
loop_
_entity.id
_entity.type
_entity.pdbx_description
1 polymer ?
#
loop_
_entity_poly.entity_id
_entity_poly.type
_entity_poly.pdbx_seq_one_letter_code
_entity_poly.pdbx_strand_id
1 'polypeptide(L)'
;MAVSNYPSQQAVDIEKNQSQNLSRDENLDYTQRAQWLRATVLGATDGLVSVASLMMGIGAVKEDISSILQAGFAGLVAGACSMAIGEFVSLYTQLDIEKAREKEMVEKK
;
A
#
# COMPACT_ATOMS: atom_id res chain seq x y z
N MET A 1 -16.97 -60.86 -2.11
CA MET A 1 -16.86 -60.07 -0.86
C MET A 1 -16.29 -58.71 -1.22
N ALA A 2 -16.83 -57.67 -0.60
CA ALA A 2 -16.88 -56.31 -1.10
C ALA A 2 -15.54 -55.55 -1.13
N VAL A 3 -15.53 -54.58 -2.04
CA VAL A 3 -14.63 -53.45 -2.21
C VAL A 3 -14.20 -52.84 -0.87
N SER A 4 -12.90 -52.57 -0.71
CA SER A 4 -12.42 -51.45 0.12
C SER A 4 -11.24 -50.79 -0.56
N ASN A 5 -11.61 -49.90 -1.49
CA ASN A 5 -10.76 -48.91 -2.13
C ASN A 5 -10.51 -47.80 -1.09
N TYR A 6 -9.28 -47.67 -0.57
CA TYR A 6 -8.93 -46.59 0.35
C TYR A 6 -8.86 -45.24 -0.39
N PRO A 7 -9.64 -44.20 -0.04
CA PRO A 7 -9.49 -42.87 -0.62
C PRO A 7 -9.09 -41.87 0.48
N SER A 8 -7.81 -41.50 0.66
CA SER A 8 -7.49 -40.55 1.73
C SER A 8 -6.08 -39.94 1.75
N GLN A 9 -5.51 -39.58 0.59
CA GLN A 9 -4.45 -38.55 0.58
C GLN A 9 -4.80 -37.35 -0.31
N GLN A 10 -5.27 -37.59 -1.54
CA GLN A 10 -5.74 -36.49 -2.41
C GLN A 10 -6.88 -35.65 -1.80
N ALA A 11 -7.84 -36.23 -1.09
CA ALA A 11 -8.94 -35.47 -0.48
C ALA A 11 -8.48 -34.54 0.66
N VAL A 12 -7.47 -34.97 1.44
CA VAL A 12 -6.92 -34.20 2.58
C VAL A 12 -6.04 -33.05 2.10
N ASP A 13 -5.29 -33.27 1.01
CA ASP A 13 -4.47 -32.24 0.38
C ASP A 13 -5.31 -31.20 -0.37
N ILE A 14 -6.46 -31.60 -0.92
CA ILE A 14 -7.43 -30.70 -1.56
C ILE A 14 -8.13 -29.82 -0.52
N GLU A 15 -8.59 -30.35 0.63
CA GLU A 15 -9.19 -29.53 1.70
C GLU A 15 -8.17 -28.57 2.36
N LYS A 16 -6.91 -28.98 2.53
CA LYS A 16 -5.83 -28.08 3.02
C LYS A 16 -5.51 -26.97 2.03
N ASN A 17 -5.43 -27.26 0.74
CA ASN A 17 -5.21 -26.24 -0.29
C ASN A 17 -6.43 -25.31 -0.41
N GLN A 18 -7.66 -25.82 -0.26
CA GLN A 18 -8.87 -25.01 -0.33
C GLN A 18 -9.05 -24.13 0.92
N SER A 19 -8.73 -24.64 2.11
CA SER A 19 -8.74 -23.86 3.37
C SER A 19 -7.59 -22.85 3.45
N GLN A 20 -6.40 -23.18 2.92
CA GLN A 20 -5.29 -22.22 2.80
C GLN A 20 -5.54 -21.15 1.73
N ASN A 21 -6.25 -21.43 0.64
CA ASN A 21 -6.64 -20.40 -0.34
C ASN A 21 -7.73 -19.48 0.22
N LEU A 22 -8.74 -20.01 0.93
CA LEU A 22 -9.81 -19.21 1.53
C LEU A 22 -9.29 -18.25 2.62
N SER A 23 -8.29 -18.68 3.40
CA SER A 23 -7.68 -17.85 4.46
C SER A 23 -6.57 -16.91 3.97
N ARG A 24 -5.96 -17.17 2.79
CA ARG A 24 -4.94 -16.27 2.20
C ARG A 24 -5.57 -15.09 1.47
N ASP A 25 -6.74 -15.28 0.86
CA ASP A 25 -7.54 -14.21 0.23
C ASP A 25 -8.09 -13.23 1.28
N GLU A 26 -8.63 -13.74 2.39
CA GLU A 26 -9.16 -12.88 3.46
C GLU A 26 -8.05 -12.04 4.14
N ASN A 27 -6.89 -12.64 4.43
CA ASN A 27 -5.76 -11.93 5.06
C ASN A 27 -5.10 -10.87 4.15
N LEU A 28 -5.15 -11.06 2.84
CA LEU A 28 -4.68 -10.08 1.85
C LEU A 28 -5.53 -8.81 1.87
N ASP A 29 -6.86 -8.96 1.94
CA ASP A 29 -7.80 -7.82 1.96
C ASP A 29 -7.61 -6.99 3.26
N TYR A 30 -7.44 -7.62 4.43
CA TYR A 30 -7.15 -6.87 5.68
C TYR A 30 -5.82 -6.12 5.64
N THR A 31 -4.77 -6.73 5.08
CA THR A 31 -3.43 -6.11 5.02
C THR A 31 -3.43 -4.92 4.07
N GLN A 32 -4.00 -5.09 2.88
CA GLN A 32 -4.17 -3.99 1.91
C GLN A 32 -5.04 -2.89 2.52
N ARG A 33 -6.08 -3.27 3.28
CA ARG A 33 -6.94 -2.32 4.00
C ARG A 33 -6.19 -1.50 5.05
N ALA A 34 -5.37 -2.17 5.85
CA ALA A 34 -4.54 -1.51 6.85
C ALA A 34 -3.51 -0.57 6.20
N GLN A 35 -2.95 -0.94 5.04
CA GLN A 35 -1.97 -0.12 4.34
C GLN A 35 -2.56 1.15 3.73
N TRP A 36 -3.73 1.10 3.07
CA TRP A 36 -4.37 2.34 2.59
C TRP A 36 -4.81 3.23 3.75
N LEU A 37 -5.31 2.65 4.85
CA LEU A 37 -5.70 3.42 6.02
C LEU A 37 -4.49 4.12 6.64
N ARG A 38 -3.35 3.41 6.75
CA ARG A 38 -2.09 3.99 7.24
C ARG A 38 -1.60 5.11 6.33
N ALA A 39 -1.58 4.90 5.02
CA ALA A 39 -1.20 5.93 4.05
C ALA A 39 -2.13 7.15 4.13
N THR A 40 -3.44 6.91 4.29
CA THR A 40 -4.44 7.99 4.41
C THR A 40 -4.26 8.80 5.69
N VAL A 41 -4.06 8.14 6.84
CA VAL A 41 -3.86 8.81 8.12
C VAL A 41 -2.57 9.61 8.12
N LEU A 42 -1.45 9.00 7.71
CA LEU A 42 -0.16 9.69 7.63
C LEU A 42 -0.21 10.84 6.62
N GLY A 43 -0.89 10.65 5.49
CA GLY A 43 -1.08 11.71 4.49
C GLY A 43 -1.90 12.88 5.01
N ALA A 44 -2.96 12.62 5.78
CA ALA A 44 -3.77 13.66 6.40
C ALA A 44 -2.99 14.45 7.46
N THR A 45 -2.22 13.75 8.30
CA THR A 45 -1.41 14.42 9.34
C THR A 45 -0.29 15.23 8.71
N ASP A 46 0.44 14.65 7.77
CA ASP A 46 1.59 15.31 7.14
C ASP A 46 1.12 16.45 6.25
N GLY A 47 -0.02 16.28 5.55
CA GLY A 47 -0.64 17.32 4.73
C GLY A 47 -1.12 18.52 5.56
N LEU A 48 -1.84 18.30 6.66
CA LEU A 48 -2.33 19.38 7.52
C LEU A 48 -1.18 20.16 8.16
N VAL A 49 -0.22 19.46 8.75
CA VAL A 49 0.92 20.09 9.44
C VAL A 49 1.80 20.83 8.44
N SER A 50 2.07 20.24 7.28
CA SER A 50 2.92 20.88 6.26
C SER A 50 2.25 22.11 5.66
N VAL A 51 0.95 22.06 5.34
CA VAL A 51 0.21 23.22 4.82
C VAL A 51 0.11 24.32 5.88
N ALA A 52 -0.17 23.97 7.14
CA ALA A 52 -0.22 24.94 8.23
C ALA A 52 1.15 25.62 8.46
N SER A 53 2.24 24.84 8.49
CA SER A 53 3.60 25.37 8.62
C SER A 53 3.98 26.27 7.45
N LEU A 54 3.65 25.86 6.22
CA LEU A 54 3.86 26.67 5.02
C LEU A 54 3.09 28.00 5.07
N MET A 55 1.80 27.95 5.42
CA MET A 55 0.96 29.16 5.53
C MET A 55 1.46 30.09 6.63
N MET A 56 1.93 29.54 7.76
CA MET A 56 2.54 30.32 8.84
C MET A 56 3.84 31.01 8.38
N GLY A 57 4.68 30.31 7.61
CA GLY A 57 5.91 30.88 7.03
C GLY A 57 5.64 31.97 5.99
N ILE A 58 4.66 31.77 5.11
CA ILE A 58 4.27 32.77 4.10
C ILE A 58 3.63 33.99 4.77
N GLY A 59 2.80 33.77 5.79
CA GLY A 59 2.17 34.85 6.57
C GLY A 59 3.14 35.72 7.34
N ALA A 60 4.35 35.23 7.63
CA ALA A 60 5.41 36.03 8.24
C ALA A 60 6.04 37.04 7.25
N VAL A 61 5.89 36.83 5.94
CA VAL A 61 6.50 37.66 4.88
C VAL A 61 5.46 38.45 4.09
N LYS A 62 4.24 37.91 3.92
CA LYS A 62 3.15 38.55 3.16
C LYS A 62 1.92 38.72 4.06
N GLU A 63 1.40 39.94 4.12
CA GLU A 63 0.19 40.27 4.90
C GLU A 63 -1.12 39.94 4.18
N ASP A 64 -1.07 39.66 2.88
CA ASP A 64 -2.25 39.36 2.07
C ASP A 64 -2.73 37.90 2.25
N ILE A 65 -3.89 37.75 2.88
CA ILE A 65 -4.58 36.48 3.13
C ILE A 65 -4.86 35.71 1.84
N SER A 66 -5.19 36.40 0.75
CA SER A 66 -5.52 35.75 -0.53
C SER A 66 -4.30 35.00 -1.08
N SER A 67 -3.12 35.61 -0.96
CA SER A 67 -1.84 35.01 -1.35
C SER A 67 -1.48 33.79 -0.49
N ILE A 68 -1.72 33.86 0.83
CA ILE A 68 -1.46 32.75 1.77
C ILE A 68 -2.36 31.55 1.43
N LEU A 69 -3.64 31.80 1.14
CA LEU A 69 -4.61 30.75 0.86
C LEU A 69 -4.33 30.03 -0.47
N GLN A 70 -3.98 30.78 -1.53
CA GLN A 70 -3.58 30.19 -2.81
C GLN A 70 -2.32 29.34 -2.68
N ALA A 71 -1.32 29.80 -1.92
CA ALA A 71 -0.09 29.05 -1.69
C ALA A 71 -0.33 27.79 -0.85
N GLY A 72 -1.16 27.88 0.20
CA GLY A 72 -1.56 26.73 0.99
C GLY A 72 -2.30 25.68 0.15
N PHE A 73 -3.24 26.11 -0.70
CA PHE A 73 -3.96 25.20 -1.60
C PHE A 73 -3.04 24.56 -2.64
N ALA A 74 -2.15 25.34 -3.27
CA ALA A 74 -1.16 24.82 -4.19
C ALA A 74 -0.23 23.79 -3.50
N GLY A 75 0.20 24.07 -2.27
CA GLY A 75 1.00 23.16 -1.45
C GLY A 75 0.25 21.86 -1.11
N LEU A 76 -1.04 21.95 -0.82
CA LEU A 76 -1.89 20.78 -0.55
C LEU A 76 -2.00 19.87 -1.78
N VAL A 77 -2.31 20.45 -2.95
CA VAL A 77 -2.41 19.70 -4.21
C VAL A 77 -1.05 19.08 -4.57
N ALA A 78 0.03 19.85 -4.48
CA ALA A 78 1.38 19.34 -4.73
C ALA A 78 1.76 18.19 -3.77
N GLY A 79 1.43 18.33 -2.47
CA GLY A 79 1.66 17.30 -1.46
C GLY A 79 0.88 16.01 -1.74
N ALA A 80 -0.41 16.13 -2.06
CA ALA A 80 -1.25 14.98 -2.41
C ALA A 80 -0.76 14.26 -3.67
N CYS A 81 -0.38 15.02 -4.72
CA CYS A 81 0.21 14.45 -5.93
C CYS A 81 1.53 13.72 -5.65
N SER A 82 2.42 14.31 -4.85
CA SER A 82 3.69 13.67 -4.46
C SER A 82 3.45 12.35 -3.74
N MET A 83 2.48 12.30 -2.82
CA MET A 83 2.16 11.09 -2.05
C MET A 83 1.59 9.99 -2.95
N ALA A 84 0.69 10.34 -3.88
CA ALA A 84 0.16 9.38 -4.85
C ALA A 84 1.25 8.84 -5.79
N ILE A 85 2.15 9.70 -6.28
CA ILE A 85 3.27 9.31 -7.14
C ILE A 85 4.29 8.46 -6.35
N GLY A 86 4.55 8.81 -5.09
CA GLY A 86 5.45 8.07 -4.20
C GLY A 86 4.97 6.64 -3.95
N GLU A 87 3.67 6.47 -3.67
CA GLU A 87 3.06 5.14 -3.53
C GLU A 87 3.12 4.34 -4.82
N PHE A 88 2.85 4.97 -5.98
CA PHE A 88 3.02 4.33 -7.29
C PHE A 88 4.46 3.82 -7.48
N VAL A 89 5.47 4.69 -7.35
CA VAL A 89 6.87 4.28 -7.53
C VAL A 89 7.30 3.20 -6.52
N SER A 90 6.82 3.27 -5.28
CA SER A 90 7.09 2.28 -4.24
C SER A 90 6.56 0.89 -4.60
N LEU A 91 5.32 0.79 -5.11
CA LEU A 91 4.73 -0.47 -5.58
C LEU A 91 5.51 -1.07 -6.75
N TYR A 92 5.96 -0.24 -7.70
CA TYR A 92 6.78 -0.70 -8.83
C TYR A 92 8.12 -1.27 -8.36
N THR A 93 8.75 -0.64 -7.36
CA THR A 93 10.03 -1.10 -6.83
C THR A 93 9.89 -2.44 -6.07
N GLN A 94 8.79 -2.63 -5.33
CA GLN A 94 8.51 -3.90 -4.65
C GLN A 94 8.32 -5.05 -5.65
N LEU A 95 7.60 -4.80 -6.76
CA LEU A 95 7.42 -5.78 -7.83
C LEU A 95 8.74 -6.11 -8.55
N ASP A 96 9.63 -5.12 -8.72
CA ASP A 96 10.92 -5.33 -9.38
C ASP A 96 11.89 -6.14 -8.51
N ILE A 97 11.92 -5.88 -7.19
CA ILE A 97 12.70 -6.66 -6.24
C ILE A 97 12.22 -8.11 -6.15
N GLU A 98 10.90 -8.36 -6.24
CA GLU A 98 10.34 -9.70 -6.24
C GLU A 98 10.78 -10.49 -7.49
N LYS A 99 10.69 -9.86 -8.67
CA LYS A 99 11.17 -10.46 -9.93
C LYS A 99 12.69 -10.68 -9.94
N ALA A 100 13.47 -9.78 -9.34
CA ALA A 100 14.91 -9.92 -9.24
C ALA A 100 15.29 -11.11 -8.34
N ARG A 101 14.61 -11.29 -7.19
CA ARG A 101 14.83 -12.44 -6.30
C ARG A 101 14.45 -13.78 -6.95
N GLU A 102 13.44 -13.81 -7.80
CA GLU A 102 13.05 -15.04 -8.52
C GLU A 102 14.12 -15.46 -9.53
N LYS A 103 14.73 -14.51 -10.25
CA LYS A 103 15.81 -14.81 -11.22
C LYS A 103 17.07 -15.38 -10.56
N GLU A 104 17.49 -14.84 -9.41
CA GLU A 104 18.65 -15.37 -8.68
C GLU A 104 18.46 -16.80 -8.17
N MET A 105 17.20 -17.19 -7.87
CA MET A 105 16.88 -18.57 -7.46
C MET A 105 16.84 -19.55 -8.63
N VAL A 106 16.53 -19.07 -9.85
CA VAL A 106 16.57 -19.88 -11.08
C VAL A 106 18.00 -20.06 -11.58
N GLU A 107 18.85 -19.04 -11.45
CA GLU A 107 20.24 -19.09 -11.95
C GLU A 107 21.20 -19.90 -11.06
N LYS A 108 20.81 -20.18 -9.81
CA LYS A 108 21.57 -21.05 -8.87
C LYS A 108 21.18 -22.53 -8.91
N LYS A 109 20.34 -22.95 -9.85
CA LYS A 109 19.84 -24.32 -9.96
C LYS A 109 20.46 -25.06 -11.14
#